data_AF-A0A7V5SD02-F1
#
_entry.id   AF-A0A7V5SD02-F1
#
_cell.length_a   1.000
_cell.length_b   1.000
_cell.length_c   1.000
_cell.angle_alpha   90.00
_cell.angle_beta   90.00
_cell.angle_gamma   90.00
#
_symmetry.space_group_name_H-M   'P 1'
#
loop_
_entity.id
_entity.type
_entity.pdbx_description
1 polymer ?
#
loop_
_entity_poly.entity_id
_entity_poly.type
_entity_poly.pdbx_seq_one_letter_code
_entity_poly.pdbx_strand_id
1 'polypeptide(L)'
;MEATIVRTAGEYVHVRLKDGQVLPAALRGKFRLEEHNFTTPVAVGDAVRIRIEEGIAVIEEILPRHNWLVRVDPSHAYRRQILACNIDQALLLVTVESPFTPLRYVDGFLVLCEAYGVLAGLAFTKADLKLRPRSQNKRND
;
A
#
# COMPACT_ATOMS: atom_id res chain seq x y z
N MET A 1 23.46 1.16 6.75
CA MET A 1 22.52 0.96 7.87
C MET A 1 21.15 0.57 7.32
N GLU A 2 20.29 -0.09 8.11
CA GLU A 2 18.95 -0.49 7.64
C GLU A 2 17.88 0.52 8.05
N ALA A 3 16.92 0.74 7.15
CA ALA A 3 15.77 1.61 7.39
C ALA A 3 14.54 1.08 6.63
N THR A 4 13.36 1.61 6.94
CA THR A 4 12.10 1.26 6.28
C THR A 4 11.54 2.45 5.53
N ILE A 5 11.14 2.29 4.27
CA ILE A 5 10.44 3.34 3.53
C ILE A 5 9.05 3.54 4.14
N VAL A 6 8.76 4.76 4.58
CA VAL A 6 7.48 5.12 5.19
C VAL A 6 6.65 6.07 4.33
N ARG A 7 7.27 6.73 3.35
CA ARG A 7 6.59 7.64 2.43
C ARG A 7 7.23 7.64 1.06
N THR A 8 6.41 7.57 0.02
CA THR A 8 6.83 7.66 -1.40
C THR A 8 6.14 8.81 -2.15
N ALA A 9 5.37 9.65 -1.45
CA ALA A 9 4.66 10.79 -2.03
C ALA A 9 5.48 12.09 -1.95
N GLY A 10 5.41 12.88 -3.03
CA GLY A 10 6.12 14.17 -3.18
C GLY A 10 7.45 14.02 -3.89
N GLU A 11 8.32 15.03 -3.72
CA GLU A 11 9.64 15.09 -4.37
C GLU A 11 10.65 14.10 -3.78
N TYR A 12 10.46 13.70 -2.51
CA TYR A 12 11.37 12.82 -1.77
C TYR A 12 10.67 11.60 -1.18
N VAL A 13 11.37 10.48 -1.21
CA VAL A 13 11.06 9.30 -0.41
C VAL A 13 11.48 9.58 1.03
N HIS A 14 10.81 8.99 2.02
CA HIS A 14 11.22 9.10 3.42
C HIS A 14 11.47 7.72 4.00
N VAL A 15 12.54 7.61 4.77
CA VAL A 15 12.94 6.39 5.47
C VAL A 15 12.88 6.60 6.97
N ARG A 16 12.45 5.56 7.70
CA ARG A 16 12.47 5.50 9.16
C ARG A 16 13.62 4.61 9.62
N LEU A 17 14.48 5.17 10.45
CA LEU A 17 15.59 4.47 11.10
C LEU A 17 15.10 3.60 12.27
N LYS A 18 15.98 2.75 12.81
CA LYS A 18 15.66 1.87 13.95
C LYS A 18 15.36 2.64 15.25
N ASP A 19 15.89 3.85 15.40
CA ASP A 19 15.61 4.74 16.53
C ASP A 19 14.30 5.54 16.37
N GLY A 20 13.57 5.34 15.27
CA GLY A 20 12.32 6.02 14.97
C GLY A 20 12.48 7.35 14.22
N GLN A 21 13.70 7.85 14.01
CA GLN A 21 13.93 9.06 13.24
C GLN A 21 13.50 8.87 11.79
N VAL A 22 12.85 9.89 11.20
CA VAL A 22 12.44 9.90 9.79
C VAL A 22 13.28 10.92 9.04
N LEU A 23 13.90 10.49 7.94
CA LEU A 23 14.78 11.32 7.10
C LEU A 23 14.32 11.30 5.64
N PRO A 24 14.51 12.41 4.90
CA PRO A 24 14.36 12.40 3.45
C PRO A 24 15.42 11.47 2.83
N ALA A 25 15.03 10.81 1.75
CA ALA A 25 15.86 9.83 1.07
C ALA A 25 15.86 10.01 -0.45
N ALA A 26 17.04 9.86 -1.04
CA ALA A 26 17.25 9.84 -2.47
C ALA A 26 17.61 8.43 -2.95
N LEU A 27 17.10 8.04 -4.12
CA LEU A 27 17.53 6.81 -4.77
C LEU A 27 18.86 7.03 -5.48
N ARG A 28 19.79 6.08 -5.29
CA ARG A 28 21.03 6.06 -6.09
C ARG A 28 20.68 5.88 -7.57
N GLY A 29 21.31 6.69 -8.44
CA GLY A 29 20.96 6.80 -9.87
C GLY A 29 20.94 5.48 -10.67
N LYS A 30 21.56 4.40 -10.19
CA LYS A 30 21.49 3.07 -10.81
C LYS A 30 20.06 2.50 -10.86
N PHE A 31 19.21 2.77 -9.86
CA PHE A 31 17.84 2.25 -9.82
C PHE A 31 16.88 2.89 -10.83
N ARG A 32 17.28 4.00 -11.48
CA ARG A 32 16.50 4.63 -12.57
C ARG A 32 16.67 3.93 -13.92
N LEU A 33 17.72 3.12 -14.07
CA LEU A 33 18.18 2.61 -15.38
C LEU A 33 17.85 1.13 -15.62
N GLU A 34 17.38 0.40 -14.62
CA GLU A 34 16.98 -1.00 -14.83
C GLU A 34 15.53 -1.06 -15.32
N GLU A 35 15.30 -1.68 -16.48
CA GLU A 35 13.99 -1.90 -17.10
C GLU A 35 13.07 -2.73 -16.20
N HIS A 36 12.37 -2.08 -15.28
CA HIS A 36 11.38 -2.72 -14.43
C HIS A 36 9.99 -2.43 -15.02
N ASN A 37 9.13 -3.46 -15.08
CA ASN A 37 7.71 -3.34 -15.43
C ASN A 37 6.88 -2.47 -14.44
N PHE A 38 7.55 -1.81 -13.49
CA PHE A 38 6.96 -1.03 -12.41
C PHE A 38 7.32 0.46 -12.55
N THR A 39 6.33 1.34 -12.42
CA THR A 39 6.52 2.80 -12.54
C THR A 39 7.32 3.44 -11.42
N THR A 40 7.45 2.75 -10.28
CA THR A 40 8.20 3.19 -9.11
C THR A 40 9.02 2.02 -8.57
N PRO A 41 10.36 2.11 -8.52
CA PRO A 41 11.20 0.99 -8.07
C PRO A 41 11.08 0.72 -6.56
N VAL A 42 10.65 1.73 -5.79
CA VAL A 42 10.45 1.67 -4.34
C VAL A 42 8.99 1.84 -3.96
N ALA A 43 8.59 1.19 -2.87
CA ALA A 43 7.27 1.28 -2.27
C ALA A 43 7.34 1.50 -0.76
N VAL A 44 6.23 1.94 -0.16
CA VAL A 44 6.10 1.98 1.29
C VAL A 44 6.21 0.56 1.85
N GLY A 45 6.93 0.41 2.96
CA GLY A 45 7.22 -0.88 3.61
C GLY A 45 8.52 -1.55 3.14
N ASP A 46 9.18 -1.04 2.10
CA ASP A 46 10.47 -1.58 1.66
C ASP A 46 11.50 -1.44 2.79
N ALA A 47 12.17 -2.55 3.10
CA ALA A 47 13.37 -2.52 3.91
C ALA A 47 14.55 -2.18 2.99
N VAL A 48 15.38 -1.21 3.40
CA VAL A 48 16.46 -0.68 2.56
C VAL A 48 17.75 -0.57 3.34
N ARG A 49 18.88 -0.78 2.66
CA ARG A 49 20.17 -0.30 3.15
C ARG A 49 20.41 1.11 2.66
N ILE A 50 20.78 1.96 3.60
CA ILE A 50 21.05 3.38 3.36
C ILE A 50 22.42 3.77 3.90
N ARG A 51 22.90 4.91 3.39
CA ARG A 51 23.99 5.71 3.94
C ARG A 51 23.48 7.12 4.19
N ILE A 52 23.95 7.79 5.24
CA ILE A 52 23.59 9.18 5.50
C ILE A 52 24.71 10.08 4.99
N GLU A 53 24.37 11.04 4.14
CA GLU A 53 25.26 12.05 3.59
C GLU A 53 24.59 13.41 3.77
N GLU A 54 25.25 14.35 4.47
CA GLU A 54 24.75 15.72 4.70
C GLU A 54 23.30 15.81 5.23
N GLY A 55 22.89 14.84 6.05
CA GLY A 55 21.53 14.79 6.63
C GLY A 55 20.46 14.17 5.72
N ILE A 56 20.82 13.68 4.53
CA ILE A 56 19.95 12.97 3.60
C ILE A 56 20.34 11.49 3.55
N ALA A 57 19.35 10.61 3.53
CA ALA A 57 19.57 9.18 3.33
C ALA A 57 19.74 8.85 1.84
N VAL A 58 20.81 8.18 1.47
CA VAL A 58 21.02 7.62 0.15
C VAL A 58 20.68 6.13 0.19
N ILE A 59 19.69 5.71 -0.59
CA ILE A 59 19.28 4.30 -0.70
C ILE A 59 20.31 3.57 -1.57
N GLU A 60 21.05 2.64 -0.96
CA GLU A 60 22.08 1.83 -1.60
C GLU A 60 21.51 0.53 -2.15
N GLU A 61 20.57 -0.09 -1.43
CA GLU A 61 20.01 -1.41 -1.74
C GLU A 61 18.57 -1.52 -1.22
N ILE A 62 17.69 -2.15 -2.00
CA ILE A 62 16.36 -2.58 -1.56
C ILE A 62 16.47 -4.05 -1.15
N LEU A 63 16.13 -4.35 0.10
CA LEU A 63 16.20 -5.71 0.64
C LEU A 63 15.02 -6.56 0.12
N PRO A 64 15.12 -7.90 0.13
CA PRO A 64 14.07 -8.78 -0.37
C PRO A 64 12.71 -8.53 0.29
N ARG A 65 11.66 -8.47 -0.53
CA ARG A 65 10.26 -8.36 -0.09
C ARG A 65 9.70 -9.74 0.22
N HIS A 66 8.90 -9.87 1.26
CA HIS A 66 8.16 -11.12 1.53
C HIS A 66 6.76 -11.12 0.92
N ASN A 67 6.17 -9.94 0.66
CA ASN A 67 4.93 -9.78 -0.12
C ASN A 67 4.82 -8.35 -0.71
N TRP A 68 3.84 -8.14 -1.59
CA TRP A 68 3.53 -6.84 -2.18
C TRP A 68 2.07 -6.75 -2.61
N LEU A 69 1.45 -5.59 -2.44
CA LEU A 69 0.17 -5.26 -3.06
C LEU A 69 0.42 -4.43 -4.31
N VAL A 70 -0.08 -4.89 -5.46
CA VAL A 70 0.02 -4.17 -6.73
C VAL A 70 -1.35 -3.78 -7.27
N ARG A 71 -1.36 -2.69 -8.02
CA ARG A 71 -2.49 -2.30 -8.87
C ARG A 71 -2.04 -2.03 -10.29
N VAL A 72 -2.99 -2.06 -11.21
CA VAL A 72 -2.80 -1.50 -12.56
C VAL A 72 -2.63 0.01 -12.42
N ASP A 73 -1.67 0.58 -13.15
CA ASP A 73 -1.45 2.02 -13.19
C ASP A 73 -2.65 2.70 -13.88
N PRO A 74 -3.33 3.67 -13.23
CA PRO A 74 -4.50 4.33 -13.81
C PRO A 74 -4.22 5.04 -15.13
N SER A 75 -2.97 5.49 -15.33
CA SER A 75 -2.55 6.24 -16.50
C SER A 75 -1.94 5.35 -17.59
N HIS A 76 -1.53 4.13 -17.24
CA HIS A 76 -0.88 3.19 -18.16
C HIS A 76 -1.34 1.76 -17.91
N ALA A 77 -2.31 1.27 -18.70
CA ALA A 77 -2.88 -0.07 -18.54
C ALA A 77 -1.86 -1.23 -18.53
N TYR A 78 -0.67 -1.03 -19.10
CA TYR A 78 0.40 -2.03 -19.17
C TYR A 78 1.40 -1.97 -18.01
N ARG A 79 1.35 -0.93 -17.16
CA ARG A 79 2.27 -0.80 -16.03
C ARG A 79 1.58 -1.14 -14.72
N ARG A 80 2.33 -1.77 -13.83
CA ARG A 80 1.87 -2.08 -12.48
C ARG A 80 2.54 -1.14 -11.49
N GLN A 81 1.78 -0.70 -10.50
CA GLN A 81 2.30 0.10 -9.39
C GLN A 81 2.24 -0.74 -8.12
N ILE A 82 3.35 -0.83 -7.41
CA ILE A 82 3.38 -1.41 -6.06
C ILE A 82 2.83 -0.34 -5.11
N LEU A 83 1.75 -0.68 -4.41
CA LEU A 83 1.11 0.21 -3.44
C LEU A 83 1.85 0.17 -2.10
N ALA A 84 2.15 -1.03 -1.62
CA ALA A 84 2.88 -1.29 -0.39
C ALA A 84 3.46 -2.71 -0.43
N CYS A 85 4.45 -2.96 0.41
CA CYS A 85 5.12 -4.26 0.54
C CYS A 85 5.45 -4.55 1.99
N ASN A 86 5.85 -5.79 2.26
CA ASN A 86 6.17 -6.27 3.61
C ASN A 86 5.03 -6.01 4.61
N ILE A 87 3.82 -6.38 4.21
CA ILE A 87 2.58 -6.13 4.93
C ILE A 87 2.22 -7.38 5.72
N ASP A 88 2.14 -7.25 7.04
CA ASP A 88 1.72 -8.38 7.89
C ASP A 88 0.21 -8.63 7.78
N GLN A 89 -0.59 -7.54 7.73
CA GLN A 89 -2.05 -7.61 7.75
C GLN A 89 -2.70 -6.45 6.99
N ALA A 90 -3.78 -6.74 6.27
CA ALA A 90 -4.65 -5.76 5.63
C ALA A 90 -6.06 -5.83 6.24
N LEU A 91 -6.64 -4.67 6.54
CA LEU A 91 -8.01 -4.55 7.05
C LEU A 91 -8.89 -3.80 6.05
N LEU A 92 -9.98 -4.44 5.60
CA LEU A 92 -11.03 -3.77 4.85
C LEU A 92 -12.06 -3.21 5.83
N LEU A 93 -12.24 -1.89 5.79
CA LEU A 93 -13.33 -1.24 6.50
C LEU A 93 -14.64 -1.49 5.74
N VAL A 94 -15.56 -2.19 6.39
CA VAL A 94 -16.86 -2.54 5.84
C VAL A 94 -17.93 -1.71 6.53
N THR A 95 -18.80 -1.08 5.77
CA THR A 95 -19.97 -0.35 6.28
C THR A 95 -21.24 -1.08 5.85
N VAL A 96 -22.11 -1.39 6.81
CA VAL A 96 -23.40 -2.06 6.51
C VAL A 96 -24.43 -1.04 6.01
N GLU A 97 -24.27 0.24 6.36
CA GLU A 97 -25.19 1.31 6.02
C GLU A 97 -24.41 2.63 5.85
N SER A 98 -24.91 3.53 5.00
CA SER A 98 -24.41 4.91 4.82
C SER A 98 -22.90 5.07 4.53
N PRO A 99 -22.37 4.60 3.39
CA PRO A 99 -23.00 3.77 2.38
C PRO A 99 -22.85 2.27 2.69
N PHE A 100 -23.69 1.42 2.09
CA PHE A 100 -23.44 -0.02 2.12
C PHE A 100 -22.17 -0.35 1.31
N THR A 101 -21.28 -1.19 1.82
CA THR A 101 -20.14 -1.76 1.07
C THR A 101 -20.61 -2.96 0.23
N PRO A 102 -20.60 -2.88 -1.12
CA PRO A 102 -20.97 -4.02 -1.95
C PRO A 102 -20.05 -5.23 -1.76
N LEU A 103 -20.65 -6.43 -1.66
CA LEU A 103 -19.92 -7.68 -1.43
C LEU A 103 -18.81 -7.94 -2.47
N ARG A 104 -19.00 -7.53 -3.73
CA ARG A 104 -17.95 -7.63 -4.76
C ARG A 104 -16.61 -6.99 -4.35
N TYR A 105 -16.64 -5.93 -3.52
CA TYR A 105 -15.42 -5.30 -3.02
C TYR A 105 -14.80 -6.08 -1.88
N VAL A 106 -15.62 -6.72 -1.05
CA VAL A 106 -15.18 -7.64 0.00
C VAL A 106 -14.50 -8.84 -0.65
N ASP A 107 -15.18 -9.49 -1.60
CA ASP A 107 -14.65 -10.64 -2.34
C ASP A 107 -13.35 -10.28 -3.06
N GLY A 108 -13.35 -9.17 -3.80
CA GLY A 108 -12.16 -8.70 -4.51
C GLY A 108 -10.99 -8.37 -3.58
N PHE A 109 -11.25 -7.78 -2.42
CA PHE A 109 -10.23 -7.50 -1.41
C PHE A 109 -9.63 -8.80 -0.82
N LEU A 110 -10.47 -9.77 -0.47
CA LEU A 110 -10.03 -11.05 0.07
C LEU A 110 -9.19 -11.82 -0.96
N VAL A 111 -9.64 -11.88 -2.21
CA VAL A 111 -8.90 -12.50 -3.32
C VAL A 111 -7.55 -11.81 -3.53
N LEU A 112 -7.51 -10.47 -3.49
CA LEU A 112 -6.27 -9.71 -3.64
C LEU A 112 -5.27 -10.04 -2.52
N CYS A 113 -5.71 -10.02 -1.27
CA CYS A 113 -4.85 -10.28 -0.12
C CYS A 113 -4.28 -11.69 -0.16
N GLU A 114 -5.11 -12.69 -0.46
CA GLU A 114 -4.69 -14.09 -0.58
C GLU A 114 -3.68 -14.27 -1.73
N ALA A 115 -3.97 -13.70 -2.90
CA ALA A 115 -3.10 -13.78 -4.08
C ALA A 115 -1.70 -13.18 -3.84
N TYR A 116 -1.58 -12.25 -2.88
CA TYR A 116 -0.33 -11.59 -2.53
C TYR A 116 0.22 -12.01 -1.16
N GLY A 117 -0.33 -13.03 -0.50
CA GLY A 117 0.19 -13.53 0.78
C GLY A 117 0.13 -12.51 1.91
N VAL A 118 -0.98 -11.76 1.99
CA VAL A 118 -1.25 -10.79 3.06
C VAL A 118 -2.43 -11.29 3.90
N LEU A 119 -2.29 -11.33 5.22
CA LEU A 119 -3.40 -11.71 6.10
C LEU A 119 -4.52 -10.68 6.00
N ALA A 120 -5.72 -11.10 5.59
CA ALA A 120 -6.87 -10.24 5.46
C ALA A 120 -7.75 -10.26 6.71
N GLY A 121 -8.33 -9.10 7.06
CA GLY A 121 -9.40 -8.99 8.04
C GLY A 121 -10.48 -8.01 7.60
N LEU A 122 -11.70 -8.23 8.06
CA LEU A 122 -12.83 -7.32 7.84
C LEU A 122 -13.13 -6.58 9.15
N ALA A 123 -13.14 -5.25 9.09
CA ALA A 123 -13.48 -4.40 10.21
C ALA A 123 -14.81 -3.69 9.92
N PHE A 124 -15.88 -4.11 10.59
CA PHE A 124 -17.19 -3.49 10.46
C PHE A 124 -17.20 -2.17 11.23
N THR A 125 -17.40 -1.08 10.50
CA THR A 125 -17.42 0.29 11.04
C THR A 125 -18.84 0.83 11.08
N LYS A 126 -19.04 1.94 11.81
CA LYS A 126 -20.35 2.59 12.02
C LYS A 126 -21.37 1.68 12.71
N ALA A 127 -20.92 0.92 13.70
CA ALA A 127 -21.76 0.00 14.48
C ALA A 127 -22.87 0.71 15.28
N ASP A 128 -22.76 2.03 15.44
CA ASP A 128 -23.77 2.90 16.03
C ASP A 128 -25.01 3.12 15.14
N LEU A 129 -24.91 2.86 13.83
CA LEU A 129 -26.01 3.10 12.90
C LEU A 129 -27.11 2.04 13.02
N LYS A 130 -28.37 2.51 12.99
CA LYS A 130 -29.53 1.64 12.86
C LYS A 130 -29.58 1.00 11.47
N LEU A 131 -29.59 -0.33 11.43
CA LEU A 131 -29.78 -1.09 10.19
C LEU A 131 -31.19 -0.85 9.64
N ARG A 132 -31.29 -0.44 8.37
CA ARG A 132 -32.57 -0.28 7.70
C ARG A 132 -32.94 -1.59 7.00
N PRO A 133 -34.19 -2.09 7.14
CA PRO A 133 -34.63 -3.24 6.38
C PRO A 133 -34.55 -2.96 4.87
N ARG A 134 -33.88 -3.83 4.11
CA ARG A 134 -33.74 -3.71 2.65
C ARG A 134 -35.07 -3.80 1.87
N SER A 135 -36.18 -4.13 2.55
CA SER A 135 -37.49 -4.34 1.94
C SER A 135 -38.20 -3.06 1.45
N GLN A 136 -37.66 -1.86 1.66
CA GLN A 136 -38.30 -0.61 1.22
C GLN A 136 -37.73 0.01 -0.08
N ASN A 137 -36.69 -0.56 -0.69
CA ASN A 137 -36.08 0.00 -1.91
C ASN A 137 -36.53 -0.66 -3.24
N LYS A 138 -37.62 -1.43 -3.24
CA LYS A 138 -38.29 -1.91 -4.46
C LYS A 138 -39.66 -1.25 -4.58
N ARG A 139 -39.71 -0.03 -5.10
CA ARG A 139 -40.84 0.59 -5.82
C ARG A 139 -40.44 2.04 -6.15
N ASN A 140 -40.05 2.24 -7.40
CA ASN A 140 -40.25 3.42 -8.25
C ASN A 140 -39.12 3.49 -9.27
N ASP A 141 -39.13 2.52 -10.19
CA ASP A 141 -38.80 2.75 -11.61
C ASP A 141 -40.07 2.40 -12.39
#